data_AF-A0A7S3T6J0-F1
#
_entry.id   AF-A0A7S3T6J0-F1
#
_cell.length_a   1.000
_cell.length_b   1.000
_cell.length_c   1.000
_cell.angle_alpha   90.00
_cell.angle_beta   90.00
_cell.angle_gamma   90.00
#
_symmetry.space_group_name_H-M   'P 1'
#
loop_
_entity.id
_entity.type
_entity.pdbx_description
1 polymer ?
#
loop_
_entity_poly.entity_id
_entity_poly.type
_entity_poly.pdbx_seq_one_letter_code
_entity_poly.pdbx_strand_id
1 'polypeptide(L)'
;GLTYPDACIGSMRDRLLLSALWPYIAFLMLAVAIACHSLTELLLSGRADNLRRDLVRATQSRLIYWAILVAYLVLPSVSRSIFKSRLCESYDIDAFTGERRSYLVADLDVLCSADDDEYRGLDRYFWAFFVLWPVLVPLAFLALLLWIRNDVRAQRVGPVALACRFLWRDYDPAGGFLFWEVIDLVRKLFLASLVLFLDPEHGSSNMQRLFFAILVSGFYLVVLAFARPFKRSEDLYFAGTANFFLMCCFASGVVIQLCESAAYGDDMCHTLVGFESARNASEFVVALTATMLALLLFV
;
A
#
# COMPACT_ATOMS: atom_id res chain seq x y z
N GLY A 1 -11.29 4.48 -1.59
CA GLY A 1 -11.51 4.86 -3.00
C GLY A 1 -12.72 5.76 -3.02
N LEU A 2 -12.62 6.91 -3.67
CA LEU A 2 -13.74 7.84 -3.83
C LEU A 2 -14.83 7.17 -4.67
N THR A 3 -16.08 7.38 -4.27
CA THR A 3 -17.31 6.70 -4.71
C THR A 3 -17.87 7.20 -6.05
N TYR A 4 -17.02 7.55 -7.00
CA TYR A 4 -17.44 7.92 -8.34
C TYR A 4 -16.98 6.85 -9.34
N PRO A 5 -17.83 6.40 -10.27
CA PRO A 5 -17.38 5.49 -11.33
C PRO A 5 -16.26 6.20 -12.10
N ASP A 6 -15.11 5.55 -12.18
CA ASP A 6 -13.88 6.11 -12.77
C ASP A 6 -14.15 6.66 -14.18
N ALA A 7 -15.10 6.07 -14.91
CA ALA A 7 -15.58 6.50 -16.23
C ALA A 7 -16.02 7.98 -16.32
N CYS A 8 -16.39 8.64 -15.20
CA CYS A 8 -16.80 10.05 -15.21
C CYS A 8 -15.65 11.05 -15.00
N ILE A 9 -14.45 10.58 -14.65
CA ILE A 9 -13.28 11.42 -14.36
C ILE A 9 -12.32 11.37 -15.55
N GLY A 10 -12.62 12.14 -16.59
CA GLY A 10 -11.69 12.45 -17.70
C GLY A 10 -10.89 11.27 -18.28
N SER A 11 -9.75 11.60 -18.87
CA SER A 11 -8.80 10.63 -19.43
C SER A 11 -8.06 9.86 -18.32
N MET A 12 -7.52 8.67 -18.63
CA MET A 12 -6.70 7.91 -17.67
C MET A 12 -5.51 8.72 -17.12
N ARG A 13 -4.97 9.65 -17.92
CA ARG A 13 -3.92 10.58 -17.49
C ARG A 13 -4.40 11.51 -16.37
N ASP A 14 -5.61 12.05 -16.46
CA ASP A 14 -6.17 12.94 -15.44
C ASP A 14 -6.41 12.20 -14.13
N ARG A 15 -6.88 10.94 -14.22
CA ARG A 15 -7.05 10.06 -13.06
C ARG A 15 -5.73 9.78 -12.35
N LEU A 16 -4.66 9.50 -13.11
CA LEU A 16 -3.32 9.28 -12.58
C LEU A 16 -2.76 10.54 -11.91
N LEU A 17 -2.96 11.71 -12.53
CA LEU A 17 -2.52 12.98 -11.96
C LEU A 17 -3.28 13.32 -10.68
N LEU A 18 -4.60 13.17 -10.67
CA LEU A 18 -5.43 13.39 -9.48
C LEU A 18 -5.02 12.45 -8.34
N SER A 19 -4.83 11.16 -8.64
CA SER A 19 -4.46 10.15 -7.64
C SER A 19 -3.04 10.34 -7.11
N ALA A 20 -2.10 10.81 -7.92
CA ALA A 20 -0.74 11.10 -7.48
C ALA A 20 -0.58 12.47 -6.80
N LEU A 21 -1.40 13.47 -7.15
CA LEU A 21 -1.23 14.86 -6.70
C LEU A 21 -2.07 15.26 -5.49
N TRP A 22 -3.23 14.62 -5.26
CA TRP A 22 -4.05 14.91 -4.07
C TRP A 22 -3.31 14.83 -2.72
N PRO A 23 -2.28 13.98 -2.49
CA PRO A 23 -1.61 13.93 -1.20
C PRO A 23 -0.78 15.19 -0.95
N TYR A 24 -0.22 15.79 -2.01
CA TYR A 24 0.47 17.07 -1.92
C TYR A 24 -0.51 18.21 -1.64
N ILE A 25 -1.70 18.18 -2.25
CA ILE A 25 -2.77 19.17 -1.96
C ILE A 25 -3.20 19.04 -0.50
N ALA A 26 -3.45 17.82 -0.02
CA ALA A 26 -3.81 17.56 1.38
C ALA A 26 -2.71 18.04 2.34
N PHE A 27 -1.44 17.80 2.01
CA PHE A 27 -0.30 18.28 2.78
C PHE A 27 -0.22 19.82 2.80
N LEU A 28 -0.40 20.48 1.65
CA LEU A 28 -0.40 21.95 1.55
C LEU A 28 -1.54 22.55 2.40
N MET A 29 -2.74 21.99 2.32
CA MET A 29 -3.89 22.43 3.13
C MET A 29 -3.63 22.29 4.62
N LEU A 30 -3.05 21.16 5.05
CA LEU A 30 -2.67 20.95 6.44
C LEU A 30 -1.56 21.91 6.88
N ALA A 31 -0.59 22.17 6.00
CA ALA A 31 0.49 23.11 6.29
C ALA A 31 -0.03 24.53 6.49
N VAL A 32 -0.96 24.97 5.63
CA VAL A 32 -1.64 26.26 5.76
C VAL A 32 -2.44 26.34 7.05
N ALA A 33 -3.22 25.30 7.40
CA ALA A 33 -4.01 25.29 8.63
C ALA A 33 -3.13 25.44 9.90
N ILE A 34 -2.01 24.71 9.96
CA ILE A 34 -1.06 24.79 11.08
C ILE A 34 -0.38 26.16 11.10
N ALA A 35 0.01 26.70 9.94
CA ALA A 35 0.61 28.03 9.84
C ALA A 35 -0.36 29.12 10.32
N CYS A 36 -1.63 29.08 9.89
CA CYS A 36 -2.67 30.00 10.34
C CYS A 36 -2.88 29.92 11.85
N HIS A 37 -2.95 28.71 12.43
CA HIS A 37 -3.08 28.53 13.88
C HIS A 37 -1.89 29.13 14.64
N SER A 38 -0.66 28.88 14.16
CA SER A 38 0.54 29.43 14.77
C SER A 38 0.59 30.97 14.66
N LEU A 39 0.10 31.53 13.55
CA LEU A 39 0.02 32.97 13.36
C LEU A 39 -1.00 33.61 14.33
N THR A 40 -2.15 32.95 14.55
CA THR A 40 -3.14 33.44 15.52
C THR A 40 -2.60 33.42 16.95
N GLU A 41 -1.87 32.38 17.35
CA GLU A 41 -1.24 32.32 18.67
C GLU A 41 -0.16 33.40 18.85
N LEU A 42 0.60 33.69 17.79
CA LEU A 42 1.62 34.74 17.81
C LEU A 42 1.00 36.15 17.93
N LEU A 43 -0.10 36.41 17.21
CA LEU A 43 -0.82 37.69 17.26
C LEU A 43 -1.47 37.92 18.63
N LEU A 44 -1.95 36.87 19.29
CA LEU A 44 -2.59 36.95 20.61
C LEU A 44 -1.60 37.09 21.77
N SER A 45 -0.36 36.62 21.62
CA SER A 45 0.59 36.46 22.74
C SER A 45 1.51 37.67 22.99
N GLY A 46 1.59 38.65 22.08
CA GLY A 46 2.25 39.95 22.30
C GLY A 46 3.74 39.91 22.67
N ARG A 47 4.41 38.75 22.62
CA ARG A 47 5.80 38.54 23.09
C ARG A 47 6.64 37.89 21.97
N ALA A 48 7.50 38.69 21.34
CA ALA A 48 7.85 38.47 19.92
C ALA A 48 8.94 37.42 19.63
N ASP A 49 10.07 37.37 20.34
CA ASP A 49 11.25 36.70 19.75
C ASP A 49 11.54 35.27 20.21
N ASN A 50 11.46 34.98 21.52
CA ASN A 50 11.71 33.62 22.01
C ASN A 50 10.53 32.69 21.69
N LEU A 51 9.31 33.20 21.86
CA LEU A 51 8.09 32.45 21.52
C LEU A 51 8.02 32.12 20.03
N ARG A 52 8.43 33.03 19.13
CA ARG A 52 8.47 32.78 17.69
C ARG A 52 9.41 31.64 17.31
N ARG A 53 10.61 31.55 17.91
CA ARG A 53 11.56 30.47 17.62
C ARG A 53 11.05 29.12 18.09
N ASP A 54 10.46 29.06 19.29
CA ASP A 54 9.90 27.83 19.84
C ASP A 54 8.66 27.38 19.04
N LEU A 55 7.80 28.33 18.64
CA LEU A 55 6.63 28.06 17.81
C LEU A 55 7.02 27.55 16.42
N VAL A 56 8.01 28.17 15.77
CA VAL A 56 8.51 27.72 14.46
C VAL A 56 9.05 26.29 14.54
N ARG A 57 9.84 25.96 15.58
CA ARG A 57 10.35 24.59 15.78
C ARG A 57 9.23 23.59 16.04
N ALA A 58 8.25 23.93 16.87
CA ALA A 58 7.10 23.08 17.16
C ALA A 58 6.24 22.85 15.91
N THR A 59 5.94 23.91 15.17
CA THR A 59 5.24 23.87 13.87
C THR A 59 5.99 23.01 12.87
N GLN A 60 7.29 23.21 12.70
CA GLN A 60 8.11 22.42 11.78
C GLN A 60 8.08 20.92 12.13
N SER A 61 8.24 20.57 13.41
CA SER A 61 8.19 19.16 13.84
C SER A 61 6.82 18.52 13.57
N ARG A 62 5.72 19.27 13.78
CA ARG A 62 4.35 18.80 13.49
C ARG A 62 4.14 18.61 11.99
N LEU A 63 4.60 19.56 11.17
CA LEU A 63 4.52 19.47 9.72
C LEU A 63 5.26 18.24 9.19
N ILE A 64 6.48 17.99 9.66
CA ILE A 64 7.27 16.82 9.28
C ILE A 64 6.56 15.53 9.69
N TYR A 65 6.04 15.44 10.92
CA TYR A 65 5.28 14.27 11.39
C TYR A 65 4.10 13.97 10.47
N TRP A 66 3.27 14.97 10.19
CA TRP A 66 2.10 14.79 9.33
C TRP A 66 2.47 14.50 7.88
N ALA A 67 3.54 15.11 7.35
CA ALA A 67 4.05 14.81 6.01
C ALA A 67 4.38 13.33 5.86
N ILE A 68 5.16 12.80 6.82
CA ILE A 68 5.58 11.40 6.83
C ILE A 68 4.37 10.47 7.00
N LEU A 69 3.45 10.80 7.90
CA LEU A 69 2.25 9.99 8.14
C LEU A 69 1.35 9.93 6.90
N VAL A 70 1.08 11.07 6.26
CA VAL A 70 0.29 11.12 5.02
C VAL A 70 0.99 10.35 3.91
N ALA A 71 2.30 10.56 3.70
CA ALA A 71 3.07 9.82 2.71
C ALA A 71 3.01 8.31 2.95
N TYR A 72 3.14 7.86 4.20
CA TYR A 72 3.05 6.45 4.58
C TYR A 72 1.68 5.84 4.27
N LEU A 73 0.60 6.52 4.66
CA LEU A 73 -0.77 6.03 4.47
C LEU A 73 -1.18 5.99 2.99
N VAL A 74 -0.71 6.95 2.22
CA VAL A 74 -1.15 7.16 0.84
C VAL A 74 -0.29 6.38 -0.16
N LEU A 75 0.94 6.00 0.21
CA LEU A 75 1.88 5.27 -0.64
C LEU A 75 1.28 4.01 -1.26
N PRO A 76 0.63 3.08 -0.53
CA PRO A 76 0.05 1.87 -1.14
C PRO A 76 -1.06 2.19 -2.14
N SER A 77 -1.87 3.22 -1.85
CA SER A 77 -2.99 3.63 -2.71
C SER A 77 -2.48 4.26 -4.01
N VAL A 78 -1.53 5.19 -3.93
CA VAL A 78 -0.95 5.88 -5.10
C VAL A 78 -0.19 4.89 -5.95
N SER A 79 0.63 4.04 -5.31
CA SER A 79 1.36 2.98 -6.01
C SER A 79 0.41 2.10 -6.79
N ARG A 80 -0.66 1.57 -6.17
CA ARG A 80 -1.66 0.77 -6.88
C ARG A 80 -2.28 1.50 -8.07
N SER A 81 -2.56 2.79 -7.97
CA SER A 81 -3.07 3.58 -9.10
C SER A 81 -2.06 3.71 -10.24
N ILE A 82 -0.76 3.87 -9.92
CA ILE A 82 0.32 3.92 -10.91
C ILE A 82 0.41 2.58 -11.65
N PHE A 83 0.40 1.45 -10.94
CA PHE A 83 0.46 0.14 -11.60
C PHE A 83 -0.78 -0.19 -12.44
N LYS A 84 -1.96 0.29 -12.04
CA LYS A 84 -3.18 0.15 -12.85
C LYS A 84 -3.06 0.82 -14.23
N SER A 85 -2.22 1.85 -14.39
CA SER A 85 -2.04 2.54 -15.67
C SER A 85 -1.24 1.75 -16.70
N ARG A 86 -0.76 0.54 -16.36
CA ARG A 86 -0.02 -0.35 -17.27
C ARG A 86 -0.60 -1.76 -17.34
N LEU A 87 -1.73 -1.99 -16.68
CA LEU A 87 -2.35 -3.31 -16.64
C LEU A 87 -3.21 -3.50 -17.89
N CYS A 88 -2.81 -4.44 -18.73
CA CYS A 88 -3.50 -4.73 -19.99
C CYS A 88 -4.20 -6.10 -19.95
N GLU A 89 -5.25 -6.23 -20.74
CA GLU A 89 -6.01 -7.48 -20.91
C GLU A 89 -6.18 -7.74 -22.40
N SER A 90 -5.78 -8.94 -22.83
CA SER A 90 -5.88 -9.37 -24.23
C SER A 90 -7.23 -10.02 -24.52
N TYR A 91 -7.89 -9.58 -25.58
CA TYR A 91 -9.12 -10.16 -26.09
C TYR A 91 -8.89 -10.76 -27.48
N ASP A 92 -9.51 -11.91 -27.73
CA ASP A 92 -9.57 -12.54 -29.05
C ASP A 92 -10.59 -11.79 -29.92
N ILE A 93 -10.14 -11.15 -31.00
CA ILE A 93 -11.01 -10.40 -31.91
C ILE A 93 -11.57 -11.30 -33.00
N ASP A 94 -10.77 -12.28 -33.44
CA ASP A 94 -11.16 -13.19 -34.50
C ASP A 94 -10.72 -14.62 -34.15
N ALA A 95 -11.71 -15.49 -33.94
CA ALA A 95 -11.53 -16.88 -33.58
C ALA A 95 -10.86 -17.72 -34.69
N PHE A 96 -10.83 -17.22 -35.93
CA PHE A 96 -10.29 -17.94 -37.08
C PHE A 96 -8.86 -17.53 -37.44
N THR A 97 -8.50 -16.26 -37.22
CA THR A 97 -7.15 -15.76 -37.48
C THR A 97 -6.26 -15.77 -36.23
N GLY A 98 -6.85 -15.86 -35.03
CA GLY A 98 -6.12 -15.81 -33.76
C GLY A 98 -5.55 -14.42 -33.44
N GLU A 99 -6.07 -13.36 -34.08
CA GLU A 99 -5.64 -11.99 -33.81
C GLU A 99 -6.14 -11.55 -32.41
N ARG A 100 -5.19 -11.27 -31.51
CA ARG A 100 -5.45 -10.76 -30.17
C ARG A 100 -5.16 -9.26 -30.13
N ARG A 101 -6.02 -8.48 -29.46
CA ARG A 101 -5.71 -7.09 -29.10
C ARG A 101 -5.81 -6.89 -27.60
N SER A 102 -4.86 -6.13 -27.08
CA SER A 102 -4.77 -5.80 -25.66
C SER A 102 -5.29 -4.40 -25.39
N TYR A 103 -6.14 -4.27 -24.39
CA TYR A 103 -6.72 -3.00 -23.95
C TYR A 103 -6.33 -2.76 -22.49
N LEU A 104 -6.28 -1.48 -22.09
CA LEU A 104 -5.96 -1.12 -20.71
C LEU A 104 -7.14 -1.43 -19.79
N VAL A 105 -6.93 -2.20 -18.71
CA VAL A 105 -7.99 -2.62 -17.78
C VAL A 105 -8.64 -1.42 -17.07
N ALA A 106 -7.88 -0.35 -16.86
CA ALA A 106 -8.39 0.87 -16.24
C ALA A 106 -9.20 1.75 -17.20
N ASP A 107 -9.00 1.58 -18.51
CA ASP A 107 -9.68 2.34 -19.55
C ASP A 107 -9.69 1.52 -20.86
N LEU A 108 -10.80 0.82 -21.11
CA LEU A 108 -10.92 -0.12 -22.22
C LEU A 108 -10.92 0.57 -23.60
N ASP A 109 -10.95 1.90 -23.65
CA ASP A 109 -10.83 2.67 -24.88
C ASP A 109 -9.37 2.79 -25.37
N VAL A 110 -8.38 2.57 -24.49
CA VAL A 110 -6.95 2.72 -24.81
C VAL A 110 -6.35 1.38 -25.23
N LEU A 111 -5.71 1.35 -26.41
CA LEU A 111 -5.02 0.15 -26.89
C LEU A 111 -3.62 0.05 -26.26
N CYS A 112 -3.30 -1.12 -25.70
CA CYS A 112 -1.96 -1.43 -25.22
C CYS A 112 -1.05 -1.86 -26.39
N SER A 113 -0.89 -0.98 -27.37
CA SER A 113 -0.06 -1.20 -28.56
C SER A 113 1.00 -0.11 -28.70
N ALA A 114 2.10 -0.42 -29.39
CA ALA A 114 3.16 0.55 -29.66
C ALA A 114 2.72 1.67 -30.63
N ASP A 115 1.64 1.44 -31.38
CA ASP A 115 1.09 2.36 -32.38
C ASP A 115 0.12 3.38 -31.76
N ASP A 116 -0.29 3.20 -30.50
CA ASP A 116 -1.17 4.12 -29.78
C ASP A 116 -0.35 5.23 -29.07
N ASP A 117 -0.53 6.47 -29.53
CA ASP A 117 0.16 7.64 -28.98
C ASP A 117 -0.23 7.94 -27.52
N GLU A 118 -1.46 7.61 -27.11
CA GLU A 118 -1.95 7.83 -25.75
C GLU A 118 -1.25 6.87 -24.78
N TYR A 119 -1.12 5.59 -25.15
CA TYR A 119 -0.40 4.60 -24.37
C TYR A 119 1.10 4.93 -24.23
N ARG A 120 1.73 5.39 -25.32
CA ARG A 120 3.14 5.82 -25.32
C ARG A 120 3.37 7.04 -24.44
N GLY A 121 2.43 7.99 -24.42
CA GLY A 121 2.48 9.14 -23.51
C GLY A 121 2.44 8.73 -22.04
N LEU A 122 1.65 7.69 -21.72
CA LEU A 122 1.44 7.19 -20.36
C LEU A 122 2.70 6.53 -19.76
N ASP A 123 3.55 5.92 -20.59
CA ASP A 123 4.82 5.30 -20.17
C ASP A 123 5.73 6.25 -19.39
N ARG A 124 5.87 7.48 -19.90
CA ARG A 124 6.73 8.49 -19.26
C ARG A 124 6.22 8.89 -17.88
N TYR A 125 4.90 9.08 -17.75
CA TYR A 125 4.27 9.41 -16.46
C TYR A 125 4.37 8.23 -15.49
N PHE A 126 4.17 7.01 -15.97
CA PHE A 126 4.30 5.80 -15.17
C PHE A 126 5.69 5.72 -14.52
N TRP A 127 6.77 5.82 -15.30
CA TRP A 127 8.13 5.74 -14.76
C TRP A 127 8.46 6.89 -13.82
N ALA A 128 8.02 8.12 -14.14
CA ALA A 128 8.22 9.26 -13.27
C ALA A 128 7.56 9.05 -11.90
N PHE A 129 6.30 8.61 -11.87
CA PHE A 129 5.58 8.38 -10.62
C PHE A 129 6.04 7.10 -9.90
N PHE A 130 6.45 6.06 -10.62
CA PHE A 130 7.02 4.84 -10.04
C PHE A 130 8.31 5.14 -9.27
N VAL A 131 9.22 5.92 -9.85
CA VAL A 131 10.45 6.33 -9.16
C VAL A 131 10.13 7.24 -7.98
N LEU A 132 9.20 8.18 -8.15
CA LEU A 132 8.85 9.15 -7.11
C LEU A 132 8.18 8.51 -5.88
N TRP A 133 7.30 7.53 -6.08
CA TRP A 133 6.47 6.97 -5.01
C TRP A 133 7.00 5.61 -4.52
N PRO A 134 6.79 4.48 -5.23
CA PRO A 134 7.29 3.16 -4.86
C PRO A 134 8.76 3.08 -4.48
N VAL A 135 9.63 3.92 -5.06
CA VAL A 135 11.09 3.84 -4.86
C VAL A 135 11.59 4.92 -3.91
N LEU A 136 11.37 6.19 -4.23
CA LEU A 136 11.98 7.30 -3.48
C LEU A 136 11.39 7.44 -2.07
N VAL A 137 10.09 7.21 -1.86
CA VAL A 137 9.48 7.36 -0.52
C VAL A 137 10.01 6.33 0.48
N PRO A 138 10.04 5.01 0.18
CA PRO A 138 10.68 4.04 1.07
C PRO A 138 12.17 4.31 1.32
N LEU A 139 12.91 4.73 0.28
CA LEU A 139 14.32 5.10 0.41
C LEU A 139 14.50 6.33 1.31
N ALA A 140 13.63 7.33 1.21
CA ALA A 140 13.65 8.51 2.07
C ALA A 140 13.39 8.12 3.54
N PHE A 141 12.42 7.23 3.80
CA PHE A 141 12.17 6.71 5.15
C PHE A 141 13.36 5.91 5.68
N LEU A 142 13.98 5.08 4.86
CA LEU A 142 15.17 4.33 5.23
C LEU A 142 16.35 5.26 5.55
N ALA A 143 16.64 6.23 4.68
CA ALA A 143 17.72 7.20 4.88
C ALA A 143 17.50 8.01 6.16
N LEU A 144 16.26 8.45 6.42
CA LEU A 144 15.88 9.18 7.61
C LEU A 144 16.10 8.34 8.88
N LEU A 145 15.69 7.06 8.87
CA LEU A 145 15.90 6.13 9.98
C LEU A 145 17.38 5.82 10.22
N LEU A 146 18.18 5.67 9.15
CA LEU A 146 19.63 5.47 9.25
C LEU A 146 20.32 6.70 9.82
N TRP A 147 19.86 7.90 9.46
CA TRP A 147 20.41 9.16 9.97
C TRP A 147 20.15 9.33 11.47
N ILE A 148 18.92 9.09 11.94
CA ILE A 148 18.56 9.23 13.37
C ILE A 148 19.00 8.03 14.22
N ARG A 149 19.53 6.96 13.62
CA ARG A 149 19.82 5.69 14.29
C ARG A 149 20.72 5.85 15.52
N ASN A 150 21.78 6.64 15.39
CA ASN A 150 22.75 6.83 16.47
C ASN A 150 22.14 7.63 17.62
N ASP A 151 21.33 8.65 17.31
CA ASP A 151 20.66 9.50 18.29
C ASP A 151 19.60 8.73 19.07
N VAL A 152 18.80 7.90 18.38
CA VAL A 152 17.77 7.05 19.01
C VAL A 152 18.42 6.00 19.91
N ARG A 153 19.52 5.37 19.47
CA ARG A 153 20.28 4.41 20.30
C ARG A 153 20.90 5.06 21.53
N ALA A 154 21.40 6.28 21.39
CA ALA A 154 21.94 7.07 22.49
C ALA A 154 20.85 7.69 23.39
N GLN A 155 19.57 7.43 23.13
CA GLN A 155 18.41 8.02 23.83
C GLN A 155 18.37 9.56 23.79
N ARG A 156 18.99 10.16 22.76
CA ARG A 156 19.00 11.62 22.54
C ARG A 156 17.97 11.95 21.47
N VAL A 157 16.72 12.12 21.88
CA VAL A 157 15.63 12.35 20.92
C VAL A 157 15.66 13.80 20.41
N GLY A 158 16.26 14.00 19.24
CA GLY A 158 16.18 15.26 18.51
C GLY A 158 14.79 15.53 17.94
N PRO A 159 14.51 16.77 17.46
CA PRO A 159 13.19 17.14 16.93
C PRO A 159 12.77 16.30 15.72
N VAL A 160 13.71 15.92 14.85
CA VAL A 160 13.42 15.05 13.70
C VAL A 160 13.14 13.61 14.16
N ALA A 161 13.90 13.09 15.13
CA ALA A 161 13.64 11.77 15.70
C ALA A 161 12.26 11.69 16.37
N LEU A 162 11.80 12.79 16.97
CA LEU A 162 10.45 12.90 17.51
C LEU A 162 9.38 12.96 16.42
N ALA A 163 9.60 13.69 15.34
CA ALA A 163 8.69 13.73 14.19
C ALA A 163 8.57 12.36 13.49
N CYS A 164 9.63 11.55 13.53
CA CYS A 164 9.64 10.21 12.95
C CYS A 164 9.25 9.12 13.95
N ARG A 165 8.79 9.49 15.16
CA ARG A 165 8.50 8.56 16.25
C ARG A 165 7.55 7.43 15.83
N PHE A 166 6.60 7.70 14.93
CA PHE A 166 5.70 6.68 14.38
C PHE A 166 6.46 5.53 13.68
N LEU A 167 7.56 5.80 12.97
CA LEU A 167 8.28 4.77 12.21
C LEU A 167 9.10 3.81 13.09
N TRP A 168 9.56 4.26 14.26
CA TRP A 168 10.56 3.48 15.02
C TRP A 168 10.17 3.16 16.45
N ARG A 169 9.17 3.86 17.04
CA ARG A 169 8.89 3.76 18.47
C ARG A 169 8.56 2.34 18.93
N ASP A 170 7.84 1.61 18.11
CA ASP A 170 7.26 0.31 18.51
C ASP A 170 8.27 -0.84 18.34
N TYR A 171 9.39 -0.57 17.66
CA TYR A 171 10.49 -1.51 17.40
C TYR A 171 11.64 -1.34 18.37
N ASP A 172 12.36 -2.43 18.65
CA ASP A 172 13.53 -2.41 19.53
C ASP A 172 14.78 -1.81 18.82
N PRO A 173 15.29 -0.64 19.27
CA PRO A 173 16.50 -0.05 18.68
C PRO A 173 17.79 -0.82 19.03
N ALA A 174 17.81 -1.61 20.11
CA ALA A 174 18.99 -2.35 20.56
C ALA A 174 19.30 -3.53 19.61
N GLY A 175 18.28 -4.30 19.24
CA GLY A 175 18.37 -5.41 18.27
C GLY A 175 18.63 -4.97 16.82
N GLY A 176 18.66 -3.67 16.54
CA GLY A 176 18.90 -3.16 15.19
C GLY A 176 17.68 -3.15 14.27
N PHE A 177 16.49 -3.42 14.78
CA PHE A 177 15.24 -3.52 14.01
C PHE A 177 14.56 -2.16 13.75
N LEU A 178 15.31 -1.05 13.81
CA LEU A 178 14.77 0.31 13.62
C LEU A 178 14.13 0.53 12.25
N PHE A 179 14.57 -0.23 11.22
CA PHE A 179 14.07 -0.15 9.85
C PHE A 179 12.94 -1.14 9.54
N TRP A 180 12.41 -1.84 10.56
CA TRP A 180 11.38 -2.86 10.34
C TRP A 180 10.11 -2.29 9.70
N GLU A 181 9.73 -1.06 10.05
CA GLU A 181 8.61 -0.38 9.41
C GLU A 181 8.77 -0.24 7.90
N VAL A 182 10.01 -0.03 7.42
CA VAL A 182 10.30 0.05 5.99
C VAL A 182 10.16 -1.34 5.34
N ILE A 183 10.56 -2.41 6.02
CA ILE A 183 10.36 -3.78 5.54
C ILE A 183 8.86 -4.08 5.42
N ASP A 184 8.07 -3.74 6.44
CA ASP A 184 6.63 -3.92 6.41
C ASP A 184 5.96 -3.09 5.31
N LEU A 185 6.45 -1.86 5.07
CA LEU A 185 6.00 -1.00 3.98
C LEU A 185 6.31 -1.60 2.60
N VAL A 186 7.52 -2.13 2.40
CA VAL A 186 7.91 -2.80 1.14
C VAL A 186 7.05 -4.04 0.91
N ARG A 187 6.74 -4.82 1.95
CA ARG A 187 5.80 -5.95 1.86
C ARG A 187 4.40 -5.49 1.46
N LYS A 188 3.86 -4.45 2.12
CA LYS A 188 2.55 -3.86 1.79
C LYS A 188 2.51 -3.39 0.33
N LEU A 189 3.57 -2.73 -0.12
CA LEU A 189 3.73 -2.27 -1.50
C LEU A 189 3.77 -3.44 -2.48
N PHE A 190 4.51 -4.51 -2.15
CA PHE A 190 4.59 -5.70 -2.99
C PHE A 190 3.20 -6.34 -3.16
N LEU A 191 2.50 -6.59 -2.06
CA LEU A 191 1.17 -7.20 -2.05
C LEU A 191 0.10 -6.32 -2.72
N ALA A 192 0.17 -5.00 -2.54
CA ALA A 192 -0.83 -4.09 -3.09
C ALA A 192 -0.62 -3.75 -4.57
N SER A 193 0.62 -3.82 -5.06
CA SER A 193 1.02 -3.15 -6.30
C SER A 193 1.87 -4.02 -7.22
N LEU A 194 2.95 -4.62 -6.72
CA LEU A 194 3.85 -5.44 -7.56
C LEU A 194 3.22 -6.77 -7.98
N VAL A 195 2.27 -7.30 -7.21
CA VAL A 195 1.46 -8.47 -7.59
C VAL A 195 0.70 -8.25 -8.91
N LEU A 196 0.36 -7.00 -9.24
CA LEU A 196 -0.34 -6.67 -10.50
C LEU A 196 0.57 -6.80 -11.74
N PHE A 197 1.89 -6.76 -11.55
CA PHE A 197 2.86 -6.76 -12.66
C PHE A 197 3.33 -8.17 -13.07
N LEU A 198 3.04 -9.20 -12.27
CA LEU A 198 3.52 -10.57 -12.51
C LEU A 198 2.94 -11.23 -13.77
N ASP A 199 1.88 -10.66 -14.37
CA ASP A 199 1.40 -11.07 -15.69
C ASP A 199 0.62 -9.90 -16.36
N PRO A 200 1.30 -9.07 -17.18
CA PRO A 200 0.71 -7.90 -17.83
C PRO A 200 0.01 -8.21 -19.15
N GLU A 201 0.21 -9.40 -19.74
CA GLU A 201 -0.25 -9.70 -21.11
C GLU A 201 -1.52 -10.56 -21.16
N HIS A 202 -1.68 -11.52 -20.23
CA HIS A 202 -2.76 -12.51 -20.34
C HIS A 202 -4.02 -12.20 -19.54
N GLY A 203 -4.20 -10.98 -19.02
CA GLY A 203 -5.40 -10.68 -18.25
C GLY A 203 -5.57 -11.66 -17.09
N SER A 204 -4.47 -11.95 -16.36
CA SER A 204 -4.50 -12.71 -15.12
C SER A 204 -4.99 -14.16 -15.26
N SER A 205 -4.05 -15.12 -15.23
CA SER A 205 -4.32 -16.27 -14.37
C SER A 205 -4.34 -15.75 -12.93
N ASN A 206 -5.51 -15.25 -12.49
CA ASN A 206 -5.69 -14.61 -11.18
C ASN A 206 -5.15 -15.47 -10.01
N MET A 207 -5.04 -16.77 -10.24
CA MET A 207 -4.45 -17.75 -9.32
C MET A 207 -2.96 -17.52 -9.05
N GLN A 208 -2.14 -17.16 -10.04
CA GLN A 208 -0.69 -16.95 -9.82
C GLN A 208 -0.45 -15.79 -8.86
N ARG A 209 -1.20 -14.68 -9.05
CA ARG A 209 -1.14 -13.50 -8.20
C ARG A 209 -1.43 -13.83 -6.73
N LEU A 210 -2.47 -14.64 -6.51
CA LEU A 210 -2.86 -15.09 -5.17
C LEU A 210 -1.83 -16.05 -4.56
N PHE A 211 -1.28 -16.97 -5.36
CA PHE A 211 -0.25 -17.89 -4.91
C PHE A 211 1.02 -17.15 -4.44
N PHE A 212 1.51 -16.18 -5.21
CA PHE A 212 2.63 -15.34 -4.79
C PHE A 212 2.31 -14.52 -3.53
N ALA A 213 1.07 -14.01 -3.41
CA ALA A 213 0.64 -13.29 -2.22
C ALA A 213 0.65 -14.17 -0.96
N ILE A 214 0.24 -15.43 -1.06
CA ILE A 214 0.34 -16.44 0.00
C ILE A 214 1.81 -16.68 0.38
N LEU A 215 2.67 -16.91 -0.61
CA LEU A 215 4.11 -17.17 -0.41
C LEU A 215 4.79 -16.01 0.33
N VAL A 216 4.57 -14.77 -0.12
CA VAL A 216 5.15 -13.57 0.48
C VAL A 216 4.61 -13.35 1.90
N SER A 217 3.31 -13.55 2.12
CA SER A 217 2.70 -13.40 3.45
C SER A 217 3.23 -14.46 4.42
N GLY A 218 3.41 -15.71 3.96
CA GLY A 218 3.98 -16.79 4.75
C GLY A 218 5.45 -16.60 5.07
N PHE A 219 6.24 -16.18 4.08
CA PHE A 219 7.64 -15.84 4.30
C PHE A 219 7.78 -14.70 5.31
N TYR A 220 6.95 -13.67 5.21
CA TYR A 220 6.98 -12.58 6.19
C TYR A 220 6.58 -13.03 7.59
N LEU A 221 5.59 -13.93 7.73
CA LEU A 221 5.21 -14.50 9.02
C LEU A 221 6.37 -15.27 9.67
N VAL A 222 7.10 -16.06 8.87
CA VAL A 222 8.32 -16.78 9.31
C VAL A 222 9.38 -15.77 9.78
N VAL A 223 9.67 -14.76 8.96
CA VAL A 223 10.62 -13.69 9.29
C VAL A 223 10.21 -12.96 10.58
N LEU A 224 8.93 -12.69 10.78
CA LEU A 224 8.40 -12.04 11.98
C LEU A 224 8.58 -12.93 13.23
N ALA A 225 8.31 -14.24 13.10
CA ALA A 225 8.46 -15.20 14.20
C ALA A 225 9.92 -15.36 14.66
N PHE A 226 10.88 -15.30 13.73
CA PHE A 226 12.32 -15.37 14.02
C PHE A 226 12.91 -14.05 14.51
N ALA A 227 12.60 -12.93 13.85
CA ALA A 227 13.22 -11.65 14.14
C ALA A 227 12.66 -10.97 15.39
N ARG A 228 11.37 -11.19 15.71
CA ARG A 228 10.65 -10.59 16.86
C ARG A 228 11.01 -9.10 17.07
N PRO A 229 10.73 -8.24 16.09
CA PRO A 229 11.23 -6.86 16.04
C PRO A 229 10.55 -5.91 17.05
N PHE A 230 9.38 -6.29 17.56
CA PHE A 230 8.55 -5.46 18.43
C PHE A 230 9.03 -5.50 19.89
N LYS A 231 8.93 -4.36 20.58
CA LYS A 231 9.24 -4.27 22.02
C LYS A 231 8.25 -5.02 22.89
N ARG A 232 6.98 -5.03 22.49
CA ARG A 232 5.89 -5.68 23.22
C ARG A 232 5.49 -6.96 22.50
N SER A 233 5.31 -8.03 23.26
CA SER A 233 4.85 -9.31 22.73
C SER A 233 3.43 -9.22 22.16
N GLU A 234 2.57 -8.38 22.73
CA GLU A 234 1.21 -8.10 22.23
C GLU A 234 1.24 -7.61 20.78
N ASP A 235 2.03 -6.59 20.47
CA ASP A 235 2.18 -6.03 19.11
C ASP A 235 2.66 -7.09 18.11
N LEU A 236 3.55 -7.98 18.55
CA LEU A 236 4.01 -9.12 17.75
C LEU A 236 2.87 -10.11 17.44
N TYR A 237 2.02 -10.44 18.43
CA TYR A 237 0.86 -11.30 18.21
C TYR A 237 -0.18 -10.65 17.29
N PHE A 238 -0.45 -9.35 17.44
CA PHE A 238 -1.34 -8.62 16.55
C PHE A 238 -0.82 -8.65 15.10
N ALA A 239 0.47 -8.35 14.90
CA ALA A 239 1.09 -8.38 13.58
C ALA A 239 1.10 -9.79 12.97
N GLY A 240 1.38 -10.83 13.77
CA GLY A 240 1.33 -12.22 13.32
C GLY A 240 -0.07 -12.66 12.91
N THR A 241 -1.06 -12.34 13.75
CA THR A 241 -2.48 -12.64 13.53
C THR A 241 -3.00 -11.97 12.26
N ALA A 242 -2.65 -10.70 12.04
CA ALA A 242 -3.04 -9.97 10.82
C ALA A 242 -2.41 -10.57 9.54
N ASN A 243 -1.16 -11.04 9.60
CA ASN A 243 -0.52 -11.68 8.45
C ASN A 243 -1.08 -13.08 8.16
N PHE A 244 -1.38 -13.85 9.21
CA PHE A 244 -2.09 -15.12 9.05
C PHE A 244 -3.47 -14.91 8.43
N PHE A 245 -4.19 -13.88 8.90
CA PHE A 245 -5.49 -13.51 8.33
C PHE A 245 -5.39 -13.17 6.84
N LEU A 246 -4.40 -12.36 6.44
CA LEU A 246 -4.14 -12.04 5.03
C LEU A 246 -3.87 -13.29 4.20
N MET A 247 -3.10 -14.26 4.73
CA MET A 247 -2.85 -15.53 4.06
C MET A 247 -4.14 -16.31 3.82
N CYS A 248 -5.03 -16.38 4.82
CA CYS A 248 -6.35 -17.02 4.68
C CYS A 248 -7.20 -16.34 3.61
N CYS A 249 -7.23 -15.00 3.57
CA CYS A 249 -7.95 -14.25 2.54
C CYS A 249 -7.43 -14.53 1.12
N PHE A 250 -6.11 -14.64 0.95
CA PHE A 250 -5.55 -15.00 -0.35
C PHE A 250 -5.87 -16.45 -0.72
N ALA A 251 -5.78 -17.39 0.23
CA ALA A 251 -6.17 -18.78 0.03
C ALA A 251 -7.64 -18.92 -0.38
N SER A 252 -8.55 -18.19 0.26
CA SER A 252 -9.95 -18.17 -0.15
C SER A 252 -10.16 -17.56 -1.53
N GLY A 253 -9.37 -16.55 -1.89
CA GLY A 253 -9.40 -16.01 -3.25
C GLY A 253 -9.05 -17.06 -4.31
N VAL A 254 -8.12 -17.98 -3.98
CA VAL A 254 -7.76 -19.10 -4.86
C VAL A 254 -8.94 -20.05 -4.99
N VAL A 255 -9.58 -20.40 -3.86
CA VAL A 255 -10.75 -21.28 -3.84
C VAL A 255 -11.89 -20.69 -4.68
N ILE A 256 -12.21 -19.41 -4.50
CA ILE A 256 -13.27 -18.74 -5.27
C ILE A 256 -12.99 -18.82 -6.77
N GLN A 257 -11.76 -18.53 -7.19
CA GLN A 257 -11.41 -18.60 -8.61
C GLN A 257 -11.41 -20.01 -9.18
N LEU A 258 -11.00 -21.02 -8.40
CA LEU A 258 -11.09 -22.42 -8.80
C LEU A 258 -12.54 -22.85 -9.02
N CYS A 259 -13.46 -22.37 -8.18
CA CYS A 259 -14.87 -22.75 -8.23
C CYS A 259 -15.68 -21.93 -9.24
N GLU A 260 -15.21 -20.75 -9.67
CA GLU A 260 -15.90 -19.91 -10.67
C GLU A 260 -15.39 -20.16 -12.10
N SER A 261 -14.19 -20.72 -12.26
CA SER A 261 -13.59 -20.95 -13.58
C SER A 261 -14.29 -22.09 -14.33
N ALA A 262 -14.97 -21.77 -15.43
CA ALA A 262 -15.60 -22.74 -16.34
C ALA A 262 -14.64 -23.77 -16.97
N ALA A 263 -13.32 -23.53 -16.88
CA ALA A 263 -12.26 -24.43 -17.36
C ALA A 263 -12.03 -25.65 -16.44
N TYR A 264 -12.41 -25.54 -15.16
CA TYR A 264 -12.27 -26.59 -14.17
C TYR A 264 -13.69 -26.94 -13.71
N GLY A 265 -14.31 -28.00 -14.26
CA GLY A 265 -15.72 -28.31 -14.03
C GLY A 265 -16.11 -28.38 -12.54
N ASP A 266 -17.40 -28.17 -12.23
CA ASP A 266 -17.97 -28.04 -10.87
C ASP A 266 -17.47 -29.09 -9.85
N ASP A 267 -17.19 -30.31 -10.29
CA ASP A 267 -16.75 -31.43 -9.45
C ASP A 267 -15.33 -31.26 -8.87
N MET A 268 -14.47 -30.45 -9.51
CA MET A 268 -13.09 -30.24 -9.06
C MET A 268 -13.03 -29.37 -7.80
N CYS A 269 -13.95 -28.41 -7.64
CA CYS A 269 -14.06 -27.56 -6.44
C CYS A 269 -14.39 -28.41 -5.20
N HIS A 270 -15.37 -29.31 -5.31
CA HIS A 270 -15.75 -30.21 -4.23
C HIS A 270 -14.66 -31.24 -3.92
N THR A 271 -13.99 -31.79 -4.94
CA THR A 271 -12.95 -32.82 -4.76
C THR A 271 -11.67 -32.28 -4.12
N LEU A 272 -11.26 -31.04 -4.46
CA LEU A 272 -9.99 -30.47 -4.00
C LEU A 272 -10.11 -29.73 -2.65
N VAL A 273 -11.24 -29.07 -2.41
CA VAL A 273 -11.41 -28.17 -1.25
C VAL A 273 -12.53 -28.63 -0.31
N GLY A 274 -13.43 -29.51 -0.76
CA GLY A 274 -14.57 -30.00 0.04
C GLY A 274 -15.71 -28.99 0.18
N PHE A 275 -15.68 -27.87 -0.56
CA PHE A 275 -16.78 -26.91 -0.60
C PHE A 275 -17.62 -27.10 -1.86
N GLU A 276 -18.95 -27.07 -1.69
CA GLU A 276 -19.90 -27.18 -2.81
C GLU A 276 -20.04 -25.87 -3.61
N SER A 277 -19.61 -24.72 -3.07
CA SER A 277 -19.73 -23.43 -3.77
C SER A 277 -18.75 -22.36 -3.27
N ALA A 278 -18.49 -21.36 -4.12
CA ALA A 278 -17.72 -20.15 -3.76
C ALA A 278 -18.34 -19.36 -2.59
N ARG A 279 -19.66 -19.47 -2.40
CA ARG A 279 -20.38 -18.85 -1.29
C ARG A 279 -19.93 -19.42 0.06
N ASN A 280 -19.81 -20.73 0.17
CA ASN A 280 -19.36 -21.39 1.41
C ASN A 280 -17.92 -20.99 1.78
N ALA A 281 -17.04 -20.83 0.78
CA ALA A 281 -15.68 -20.34 1.00
C ALA A 281 -15.67 -18.88 1.52
N SER A 282 -16.54 -18.02 1.00
CA SER A 282 -16.66 -16.64 1.48
C SER A 282 -17.23 -16.57 2.91
N GLU A 283 -18.20 -17.42 3.25
CA GLU A 283 -18.78 -17.52 4.59
C GLU A 283 -17.74 -17.99 5.62
N PHE A 284 -16.88 -18.95 5.26
CA PHE A 284 -15.77 -19.38 6.10
C PHE A 284 -14.80 -18.23 6.42
N VAL A 285 -14.45 -17.42 5.43
CA VAL A 285 -13.57 -16.25 5.65
C VAL A 285 -14.23 -15.25 6.59
N VAL A 286 -15.53 -14.96 6.39
CA VAL A 286 -16.26 -14.05 7.28
C VAL A 286 -16.28 -14.58 8.71
N ALA A 287 -16.57 -15.87 8.91
CA ALA A 287 -16.54 -16.49 10.22
C ALA A 287 -15.14 -16.39 10.85
N LEU A 288 -14.09 -16.74 10.10
CA LEU A 288 -12.70 -16.63 10.52
C LEU A 288 -12.33 -15.18 10.90
N THR A 289 -12.75 -14.17 10.12
CA THR A 289 -12.53 -12.75 10.45
C THR A 289 -13.13 -12.41 11.81
N ALA A 290 -14.36 -12.85 12.06
CA ALA A 290 -15.11 -12.55 13.28
C ALA A 290 -14.49 -13.26 14.49
N THR A 291 -14.05 -14.52 14.33
CA THR A 291 -13.36 -15.26 15.38
C THR A 291 -12.02 -14.62 15.71
N MET A 292 -11.23 -14.24 14.70
CA MET A 292 -9.94 -13.59 14.91
C MET A 292 -10.11 -12.22 15.58
N LEU A 293 -11.10 -11.41 15.17
CA LEU A 293 -11.44 -10.16 15.84
C LEU A 293 -11.84 -10.38 17.30
N ALA A 294 -12.68 -11.38 17.58
CA ALA A 294 -13.07 -11.72 18.95
C ALA A 294 -11.85 -12.10 19.79
N LEU A 295 -10.99 -12.99 19.27
CA LEU A 295 -9.75 -13.40 19.96
C LEU A 295 -8.82 -12.22 20.24
N LEU A 296 -8.69 -11.29 19.30
CA LEU A 296 -7.89 -10.08 19.47
C LEU A 296 -8.47 -9.10 20.51
N LEU A 297 -9.78 -9.15 20.79
CA LEU A 297 -10.41 -8.35 21.85
C LEU A 297 -10.25 -8.97 23.24
N PHE A 298 -9.95 -10.27 23.33
CA PHE A 298 -9.76 -10.98 24.60
C PHE A 298 -8.30 -11.03 25.06
N VAL A 299 -7.35 -10.64 24.20
CA VAL A 299 -5.90 -10.52 24.49
C VAL A 299 -5.58 -9.09 24.89
#